data_AF-A0A183T6U6-F1
#
_entry.id   AF-A0A183T6U6-F1
#
_cell.length_a   1.000
_cell.length_b   1.000
_cell.length_c   1.000
_cell.angle_alpha   90.00
_cell.angle_beta   90.00
_cell.angle_gamma   90.00
#
_symmetry.space_group_name_H-M   'P 1'
#
loop_
_entity.id
_entity.type
_entity.pdbx_description
1 polymer ?
#
loop_
_entity_poly.entity_id
_entity_poly.type
_entity_poly.pdbx_seq_one_letter_code
_entity_poly.pdbx_strand_id
1 'polypeptide(L)' 'MPYRRAEVKTTDMSESMQQYAVESAAEAMHGRTDNQQIAGYIRRCMQERYPGNWQCIVGSNFGRYVGVSAPLNSLLPMHS' A
#
# COMPACT_ATOMS: atom_id res chain seq x y z
N MET A 1 3.25 -20.58 10.91
CA MET A 1 3.04 -19.20 10.40
C MET A 1 1.65 -19.14 9.80
N PRO A 2 0.72 -18.28 10.29
CA PRO A 2 -0.57 -18.12 9.62
C PRO A 2 -0.32 -17.71 8.17
N TYR A 3 -1.06 -18.32 7.24
CA TYR A 3 -0.89 -18.20 5.79
C TYR A 3 -1.12 -16.72 5.37
N ARG A 4 -0.07 -15.90 5.35
CA ARG A 4 -0.17 -14.50 4.91
C ARG A 4 -0.19 -14.48 3.39
N ARG A 5 -1.36 -14.21 2.82
CA ARG A 5 -1.54 -14.03 1.38
C ARG A 5 -1.26 -12.58 1.01
N ALA A 6 -0.35 -12.37 0.07
CA ALA A 6 -0.17 -11.07 -0.55
C ALA A 6 -1.31 -10.82 -1.54
N GLU A 7 -1.87 -9.61 -1.53
CA GLU A 7 -2.94 -9.19 -2.42
C GLU A 7 -2.57 -7.83 -3.01
N VAL A 8 -2.45 -7.77 -4.34
CA VAL A 8 -2.14 -6.52 -5.06
C VAL A 8 -3.46 -5.84 -5.40
N LYS A 9 -3.69 -4.64 -4.84
CA LYS A 9 -4.97 -3.92 -5.02
C LYS A 9 -5.05 -3.20 -6.37
N THR A 10 -3.99 -2.49 -6.74
CA THR A 10 -3.88 -1.69 -7.98
C THR A 10 -2.42 -1.64 -8.39
N THR A 11 -2.13 -1.75 -9.69
CA THR A 11 -0.75 -1.85 -10.17
C THR A 11 -0.67 -1.54 -11.68
N ASP A 12 0.37 -0.80 -12.06
CA ASP A 12 0.81 -0.63 -13.44
C ASP A 12 2.09 -1.44 -13.73
N MET A 13 2.56 -2.21 -12.76
CA MET A 13 3.76 -3.05 -12.89
C MET A 13 3.45 -4.33 -13.68
N SER A 14 4.43 -4.85 -14.43
CA SER A 14 4.32 -6.18 -15.06
C SER A 14 4.18 -7.28 -14.00
N GLU A 15 3.57 -8.43 -14.34
CA GLU A 15 3.43 -9.57 -13.41
C GLU A 15 4.77 -9.99 -12.80
N SER A 16 5.84 -10.03 -13.60
CA SER A 16 7.19 -10.36 -13.14
C SER A 16 7.72 -9.39 -12.09
N MET A 17 7.41 -8.10 -12.23
CA MET A 17 7.82 -7.06 -11.28
C MET A 17 6.98 -7.09 -10.01
N GLN A 18 5.67 -7.34 -10.14
CA GLN A 18 4.79 -7.53 -8.99
C GLN A 18 5.22 -8.74 -8.15
N GLN A 19 5.53 -9.86 -8.79
CA GLN A 19 5.99 -11.06 -8.12
C GLN A 19 7.29 -10.80 -7.35
N TYR A 20 8.26 -10.13 -7.98
CA TYR A 20 9.51 -9.75 -7.33
C TYR A 20 9.29 -8.80 -6.13
N ALA A 21 8.35 -7.85 -6.25
CA ALA A 21 8.00 -6.96 -5.16
C ALA A 21 7.37 -7.71 -3.96
N VAL A 22 6.47 -8.67 -4.23
CA VAL A 22 5.84 -9.51 -3.21
C VAL A 22 6.87 -10.39 -2.50
N GLU A 23 7.78 -11.02 -3.25
CA GLU A 23 8.86 -11.83 -2.70
C GLU A 23 9.81 -10.99 -1.82
N SER A 24 10.22 -9.83 -2.32
CA SER A 24 11.07 -8.89 -1.57
C SER A 24 10.40 -8.44 -0.27
N ALA A 25 9.09 -8.20 -0.28
CA ALA A 25 8.32 -7.85 0.91
C ALA A 25 8.20 -9.03 1.88
N ALA A 26 7.95 -10.24 1.38
CA ALA A 26 7.85 -11.45 2.20
C ALA A 26 9.17 -11.80 2.90
N GLU A 27 10.28 -11.64 2.20
CA GLU A 27 11.62 -11.79 2.76
C GLU A 27 11.90 -10.72 3.80
N ALA A 28 11.54 -9.46 3.52
CA ALA A 28 11.74 -8.37 4.46
C ALA A 28 10.99 -8.57 5.77
N MET A 29 9.75 -9.08 5.70
CA MET A 29 8.91 -9.36 6.86
C MET A 29 9.36 -10.58 7.67
N HIS A 30 10.20 -11.47 7.12
CA HIS A 30 10.70 -12.64 7.85
C HIS A 30 11.78 -12.29 8.88
N GLY A 31 12.62 -11.31 8.57
CA GLY A 31 13.77 -10.93 9.41
C GLY A 31 13.65 -9.60 10.13
N ARG A 32 12.58 -8.82 9.89
CA ARG A 32 12.47 -7.44 10.37
C ARG A 32 11.08 -7.17 10.91
N THR A 33 11.03 -6.42 12.01
CA THR A 33 9.79 -5.93 12.63
C THR A 33 9.62 -4.43 12.51
N ASP A 34 10.71 -3.71 12.22
CA ASP A 34 10.69 -2.26 12.04
C ASP A 34 10.28 -1.88 10.60
N ASN A 35 9.24 -1.04 10.49
CA ASN A 35 8.67 -0.63 9.19
C ASN A 35 9.68 0.15 8.34
N GLN A 36 10.54 0.95 8.97
CA GLN A 36 11.57 1.73 8.26
C GLN A 36 12.60 0.80 7.61
N GLN A 37 13.06 -0.22 8.34
CA GLN A 37 13.97 -1.23 7.80
C GLN A 37 13.32 -2.07 6.70
N ILE A 38 12.05 -2.45 6.85
CA ILE A 38 11.31 -3.19 5.82
C ILE A 38 11.20 -2.36 4.55
N ALA A 39 10.74 -1.11 4.64
CA ALA A 39 10.62 -0.21 3.49
C ALA A 39 11.97 0.05 2.81
N GLY A 40 13.03 0.25 3.60
CA GLY A 40 14.39 0.44 3.08
C GLY A 40 14.92 -0.76 2.32
N TYR A 41 14.62 -1.98 2.77
CA TYR A 41 15.01 -3.20 2.06
C TYR A 41 14.29 -3.35 0.73
N ILE A 42 12.95 -3.27 0.74
CA ILE A 42 12.13 -3.43 -0.47
C ILE A 42 12.55 -2.38 -1.50
N ARG A 43 12.73 -1.11 -1.08
CA ARG A 43 13.22 -0.04 -1.95
C ARG A 43 14.55 -0.40 -2.60
N ARG A 44 15.51 -0.93 -1.84
CA ARG A 44 16.83 -1.30 -2.35
C ARG A 44 16.74 -2.41 -3.40
N CYS A 45 16.00 -3.48 -3.12
CA CYS A 45 15.78 -4.57 -4.06
C CYS A 45 15.21 -4.06 -5.39
N MET A 46 14.21 -3.17 -5.33
CA MET A 46 13.60 -2.60 -6.53
C MET A 46 14.56 -1.66 -7.28
N GLN A 47 15.35 -0.84 -6.57
CA GLN A 47 16.35 0.05 -7.19
C GLN A 47 17.48 -0.70 -7.89
N GLU A 48 17.93 -1.83 -7.32
CA GLU A 48 18.98 -2.66 -7.90
C GLU A 48 18.50 -3.37 -9.16
N ARG A 49 17.23 -3.82 -9.18
CA ARG A 49 16.67 -4.58 -10.30
C ARG A 49 16.12 -3.70 -11.41
N TYR A 50 15.58 -2.53 -11.08
CA TYR A 50 14.84 -1.69 -12.01
C TYR A 50 15.31 -0.23 -11.92
N PRO A 51 15.79 0.37 -13.04
CA PRO A 51 16.23 1.75 -13.05
C PRO A 51 15.07 2.70 -12.78
N GLY A 52 15.26 3.67 -11.88
CA GLY A 52 14.25 4.67 -11.55
C GLY A 52 14.28 5.14 -10.09
N ASN A 53 13.44 6.11 -9.76
CA ASN A 53 13.27 6.57 -8.39
C ASN A 53 12.13 5.81 -7.71
N TRP A 54 12.48 4.86 -6.85
CA TRP A 54 11.54 4.07 -6.08
C TRP A 54 11.24 4.70 -4.72
N GLN A 55 9.96 4.82 -4.40
CA GLN A 55 9.47 5.15 -3.07
C GLN A 55 8.72 3.94 -2.51
N CYS A 56 8.98 3.59 -1.25
CA CYS A 56 8.33 2.47 -0.57
C CYS A 56 7.80 2.95 0.78
N ILE A 57 6.55 2.62 1.08
CA ILE A 57 5.84 3.00 2.30
C ILE A 57 5.28 1.71 2.91
N VAL A 58 5.56 1.44 4.18
CA VAL A 58 5.17 0.21 4.89
C VAL A 58 4.57 0.55 6.24
N GLY A 59 3.47 -0.10 6.59
CA GLY A 59 2.71 0.18 7.79
C GLY A 59 1.38 -0.57 7.81
N SER A 60 0.79 -0.61 9.00
CA SER A 60 -0.38 -1.45 9.29
C SER A 60 -1.70 -0.73 9.03
N ASN A 61 -1.72 0.59 9.23
CA ASN A 61 -2.90 1.44 9.11
C ASN A 61 -2.60 2.67 8.24
N PHE A 62 -3.01 2.64 6.98
CA PHE A 62 -2.94 3.79 6.08
C PHE A 62 -4.37 4.24 5.74
N GLY A 63 -4.78 5.39 6.26
CA GLY A 63 -6.03 6.07 5.92
C GLY A 63 -7.27 5.64 6.72
N ARG A 64 -7.68 6.47 7.70
CA ARG A 64 -9.09 6.60 8.11
C ARG A 64 -9.44 8.08 8.20
N TYR A 65 -9.94 8.64 7.09
CA TYR A 65 -11.17 9.45 7.00
C TYR A 65 -11.30 9.95 5.55
N VAL A 66 -12.17 9.33 4.74
CA VAL A 66 -12.82 10.03 3.63
C VAL A 66 -14.19 10.43 4.14
N GLY A 67 -14.22 11.55 4.87
CA GLY A 67 -15.46 12.20 5.25
C GLY A 67 -16.08 12.84 4.02
N VAL A 68 -16.68 12.06 3.13
CA VAL A 68 -17.79 12.58 2.34
C VAL A 68 -18.98 12.60 3.29
N SER A 69 -19.10 13.66 4.10
CA SER A 69 -20.40 14.00 4.67
C SER A 69 -21.33 14.28 3.47
N ALA A 70 -22.32 13.42 3.34
CA ALA A 70 -23.27 13.32 2.23
C ALA A 70 -23.76 14.65 1.64
N PRO A 71 -23.98 14.74 0.31
CA PRO A 71 -24.93 15.69 -0.25
C PRO A 71 -26.33 15.04 -0.18
N LEU A 72 -27.08 15.28 0.89
CA LEU A 72 -28.50 14.92 0.91
C LEU A 72 -29.31 16.07 1.47
N ASN A 73 -29.84 16.87 0.54
CA ASN A 73 -31.18 17.46 0.61
C ASN A 73 -31.66 17.89 2.01
N SER A 74 -31.35 19.13 2.39
CA SER A 74 -32.19 19.91 3.29
C SER A 74 -32.72 21.15 2.56
N LEU A 75 -33.37 20.92 1.41
CA LEU A 75 -34.42 21.83 0.95
C LEU A 75 -35.58 21.67 1.93
N LEU A 76 -35.65 22.55 2.93
CA LEU A 76 -36.85 22.68 3.74
C LEU A 76 -37.99 23.14 2.83
N PRO A 77 -39.18 22.51 2.91
CA PRO A 77 -40.34 22.97 2.17
C PRO A 77 -40.76 24.35 2.68
N MET A 78 -41.24 25.17 1.73
CA MET A 78 -41.95 26.40 2.02
C MET A 78 -43.02 26.15 3.09
N HIS A 79 -43.05 26.99 4.12
CA HIS A 79 -44.29 27.25 4.84
C HIS A 79 -44.37 28.73 5.21
N SER A 80 -45.37 29.35 4.57
CA SER A 80 -46.11 30.61 4.80
C SER A 80 -45.42 31.85 5.36
#